data_AF-A0A3N1CVY2-F1
#
_entry.id   AF-A0A3N1CVY2-F1
#
_cell.length_a   1.000
_cell.length_b   1.000
_cell.length_c   1.000
_cell.angle_alpha   90.00
_cell.angle_beta   90.00
_cell.angle_gamma   90.00
#
_symmetry.space_group_name_H-M   'P 1'
#
loop_
_entity.id
_entity.type
_entity.pdbx_description
1 polymer ?
#
loop_
_entity_poly.entity_id
_entity_poly.type
_entity_poly.pdbx_seq_one_letter_code
_entity_poly.pdbx_strand_id
1 'polypeptide(L)'
;MASPSSGPIPRQDALSVDEGLARVHWHLLRGDQMRAGVAARGGTVLSTDALVVAGVAVVLSLSGGKPDIVLVLLALTVLGCVAISASNAVLALVTVRSWERHFGEPDTPTAPLYCFAEYGRAGESFEDFRRMATEAPSADVLDQAVAELWRCGRLHGYRYRRLRVAMLWLLAALVFLLVAAACAGLS
;
A
#
# COMPACT_ATOMS: atom_id res chain seq x y z
N MET A 1 -39.22 27.91 -32.07
CA MET A 1 -38.30 27.41 -31.02
C MET A 1 -38.70 25.97 -30.72
N ALA A 2 -37.98 25.00 -31.29
CA ALA A 2 -38.27 23.58 -31.12
C ALA A 2 -37.47 23.03 -29.94
N SER A 3 -38.14 22.39 -28.98
CA SER A 3 -37.51 21.70 -27.87
C SER A 3 -36.65 20.53 -28.38
N PRO A 4 -35.42 20.35 -27.89
CA PRO A 4 -34.61 19.19 -28.24
C PRO A 4 -35.29 17.93 -27.68
N SER A 5 -35.68 17.04 -28.59
CA SER A 5 -36.09 15.68 -28.30
C SER A 5 -34.95 14.96 -27.58
N SER A 6 -35.13 14.71 -26.28
CA SER A 6 -34.33 13.79 -25.50
C SER A 6 -34.64 12.37 -25.98
N GLY A 7 -33.97 11.96 -27.05
CA GLY A 7 -33.93 10.57 -27.47
C GLY A 7 -33.50 9.67 -26.31
N PRO A 8 -34.01 8.43 -26.22
CA PRO A 8 -33.60 7.50 -25.18
C PRO A 8 -32.08 7.32 -25.24
N ILE A 9 -31.40 7.62 -24.13
CA ILE A 9 -29.99 7.29 -23.94
C ILE A 9 -29.87 5.79 -24.21
N PRO A 10 -29.03 5.34 -25.16
CA PRO A 10 -28.86 3.93 -25.41
C PRO A 10 -28.47 3.26 -24.10
N ARG A 11 -29.28 2.29 -23.66
CA ARG A 11 -28.97 1.45 -22.51
C ARG A 11 -27.59 0.88 -22.77
N GLN A 12 -26.68 1.14 -21.85
CA GLN A 12 -25.41 0.47 -21.72
C GLN A 12 -25.67 -1.04 -21.93
N ASP A 13 -25.24 -1.57 -23.08
CA ASP A 13 -25.35 -3.01 -23.34
C ASP A 13 -24.67 -3.72 -22.18
N ALA A 14 -25.43 -4.57 -21.48
CA ALA A 14 -24.88 -5.37 -20.40
C ALA A 14 -23.75 -6.20 -21.01
N LEU A 15 -22.52 -5.87 -20.63
CA LEU A 15 -21.32 -6.57 -21.09
C LEU A 15 -21.55 -8.07 -20.89
N SER A 16 -21.16 -8.87 -21.88
CA SER A 16 -21.20 -10.31 -21.72
C SER A 16 -20.36 -10.70 -20.50
N VAL A 17 -20.76 -11.76 -19.79
CA VAL A 17 -20.05 -12.19 -18.57
C VAL A 17 -18.57 -12.46 -18.87
N ASP A 18 -18.27 -13.00 -20.05
CA ASP A 18 -16.91 -13.25 -20.53
C ASP A 18 -16.10 -11.95 -20.71
N GLU A 19 -16.70 -10.90 -21.28
CA GLU A 19 -16.07 -9.58 -21.38
C GLU A 19 -15.85 -8.92 -20.01
N GLY A 20 -16.81 -9.09 -19.09
CA GLY A 20 -16.69 -8.68 -17.71
C GLY A 20 -15.50 -9.33 -17.02
N LEU A 21 -15.39 -10.66 -17.11
CA LEU A 21 -14.30 -11.43 -16.53
C LEU A 21 -12.95 -11.06 -17.12
N ALA A 22 -12.85 -10.91 -18.45
CA ALA A 22 -11.61 -10.48 -19.10
C ALA A 22 -11.15 -9.10 -18.61
N ARG A 23 -12.09 -8.16 -18.44
CA ARG A 23 -11.79 -6.83 -17.91
C ARG A 23 -11.31 -6.89 -16.46
N VAL A 24 -12.00 -7.64 -15.60
CA VAL A 24 -11.59 -7.77 -14.20
C VAL A 24 -10.25 -8.47 -14.06
N HIS A 25 -10.00 -9.53 -14.84
CA HIS A 25 -8.72 -10.21 -14.89
C HIS A 25 -7.57 -9.24 -15.20
N TRP A 26 -7.73 -8.40 -16.22
CA TRP A 26 -6.73 -7.38 -16.57
C TRP A 26 -6.47 -6.41 -15.41
N HIS A 27 -7.53 -5.98 -14.72
CA HIS A 27 -7.40 -5.09 -13.58
C HIS A 27 -6.74 -5.75 -12.36
N LEU A 28 -7.00 -7.02 -12.11
CA LEU A 28 -6.34 -7.80 -11.05
C LEU A 28 -4.84 -7.94 -11.33
N LEU A 29 -4.47 -8.31 -12.57
CA LEU A 29 -3.08 -8.41 -12.99
C LEU A 29 -2.35 -7.07 -12.83
N ARG A 30 -3.00 -5.97 -13.24
CA ARG A 30 -2.50 -4.62 -13.01
C ARG A 30 -2.35 -4.30 -11.52
N GLY A 31 -3.29 -4.75 -10.69
CA GLY A 31 -3.24 -4.62 -9.23
C GLY A 31 -2.01 -5.29 -8.62
N ASP A 32 -1.65 -6.48 -9.08
CA ASP A 32 -0.45 -7.19 -8.61
C ASP A 32 0.85 -6.48 -9.00
N GLN A 33 0.92 -5.92 -10.22
CA GLN A 33 2.06 -5.07 -10.61
C GLN A 33 2.18 -3.83 -9.71
N MET A 34 1.05 -3.22 -9.32
CA MET A 34 1.06 -2.11 -8.37
C MET A 34 1.51 -2.53 -6.97
N ARG A 35 1.19 -3.75 -6.52
CA ARG A 35 1.68 -4.28 -5.24
C ARG A 35 3.20 -4.45 -5.25
N ALA A 36 3.75 -5.01 -6.32
CA ALA A 36 5.20 -5.10 -6.50
C ALA A 36 5.86 -3.71 -6.49
N GLY A 37 5.25 -2.73 -7.16
CA GLY A 37 5.71 -1.34 -7.14
C GLY A 37 5.70 -0.69 -5.75
N VAL A 38 4.69 -0.96 -4.92
CA VAL A 38 4.66 -0.51 -3.51
C VAL A 38 5.76 -1.19 -2.70
N ALA A 39 5.95 -2.50 -2.89
CA ALA A 39 6.98 -3.26 -2.19
C ALA A 39 8.39 -2.72 -2.48
N ALA A 40 8.70 -2.50 -3.75
CA ALA A 40 9.98 -1.93 -4.18
C ALA A 40 10.23 -0.56 -3.55
N ARG A 41 9.24 0.36 -3.63
CA ARG A 41 9.37 1.71 -3.06
C ARG A 41 9.48 1.70 -1.53
N GLY A 42 8.71 0.85 -0.86
CA GLY A 42 8.80 0.68 0.60
C GLY A 42 10.19 0.16 1.01
N GLY A 43 10.74 -0.80 0.27
CA GLY A 43 12.11 -1.28 0.45
C GLY A 43 13.15 -0.18 0.28
N THR A 44 13.03 0.67 -0.75
CA THR A 44 13.92 1.82 -0.96
C THR A 44 13.85 2.81 0.21
N VAL A 45 12.66 3.12 0.73
CA VAL A 45 12.50 4.01 1.88
C VAL A 45 13.21 3.44 3.10
N LEU A 46 12.97 2.16 3.44
CA LEU A 46 13.60 1.50 4.59
C LEU A 46 15.13 1.41 4.46
N SER A 47 15.63 1.13 3.26
CA SER A 47 17.07 1.12 3.00
C SER A 47 17.67 2.51 3.18
N THR A 48 16.97 3.56 2.75
CA THR A 48 17.43 4.95 2.93
C THR A 48 17.38 5.37 4.39
N ASP A 49 16.33 5.00 5.14
CA ASP A 49 16.22 5.20 6.58
C ASP A 49 17.43 4.59 7.32
N ALA A 50 17.84 3.38 6.94
CA ALA A 50 19.04 2.74 7.50
C ALA A 50 20.33 3.53 7.22
N LEU A 51 20.47 4.08 6.01
CA LEU A 51 21.60 4.96 5.67
C LEU A 51 21.58 6.26 6.48
N VAL A 52 20.40 6.85 6.71
CA VAL A 52 20.26 8.06 7.54
C VAL A 52 20.68 7.77 8.98
N VAL A 53 20.27 6.64 9.56
CA VAL A 53 20.70 6.21 10.90
C VAL A 53 22.21 6.03 10.98
N ALA A 54 22.81 5.37 9.98
CA ALA A 54 24.26 5.25 9.89
C ALA A 54 24.95 6.64 9.79
N GLY A 55 24.38 7.56 9.01
CA GLY A 55 24.83 8.94 8.90
C GLY A 55 24.82 9.68 10.24
N VAL A 56 23.76 9.51 11.05
CA VAL A 56 23.71 10.08 12.41
C VAL A 56 24.87 9.58 13.27
N ALA A 57 25.17 8.27 13.22
CA ALA A 57 26.29 7.70 13.98
C ALA A 57 27.64 8.30 13.55
N VAL A 58 27.84 8.53 12.25
CA VAL A 58 29.06 9.18 11.71
C VAL A 58 29.14 10.64 12.17
N VAL A 59 28.05 11.41 12.10
CA VAL A 59 28.04 12.81 12.53
C VAL A 59 28.41 12.94 14.01
N LEU A 60 27.86 12.05 14.86
CA LEU A 60 28.17 12.04 16.29
C LEU A 60 29.62 11.62 16.58
N SER A 61 30.21 10.70 15.79
CA SER A 61 31.59 10.26 16.00
C SER A 61 32.63 11.32 15.64
N LEU A 62 32.29 12.24 14.73
CA LEU A 62 33.16 13.35 14.34
C LEU A 62 33.28 14.43 15.44
N SER A 63 32.41 14.44 16.46
CA SER A 63 32.25 15.53 17.42
C SER A 63 33.31 15.60 18.54
N GLY A 64 34.52 15.06 18.33
CA GLY A 64 35.68 15.27 19.20
C GLY A 64 35.59 14.82 20.67
N GLY A 65 34.52 14.11 21.08
CA GLY A 65 34.38 13.45 22.38
C GLY A 65 33.30 13.98 23.32
N LYS A 66 32.77 15.19 23.11
CA LYS A 66 31.58 15.71 23.82
C LYS A 66 30.65 16.39 22.81
N PRO A 67 29.63 15.68 22.28
CA PRO A 67 28.71 16.29 21.35
C PRO A 67 27.96 17.44 22.04
N ASP A 68 27.88 18.58 21.35
CA ASP A 68 27.08 19.71 21.78
C ASP A 68 25.61 19.29 21.94
N ILE A 69 24.91 19.88 22.91
CA ILE A 69 23.48 19.64 23.17
C ILE A 69 22.67 19.87 21.89
N VAL A 70 23.04 20.89 21.09
CA VAL A 70 22.39 21.16 19.80
C VAL A 70 22.51 19.97 18.85
N LEU A 71 23.69 19.36 18.76
CA LEU A 71 23.93 18.22 17.89
C LEU A 71 23.16 16.97 18.37
N VAL A 72 23.10 16.75 19.68
CA VAL A 72 22.31 15.65 20.26
C VAL A 72 20.82 15.84 19.96
N LEU A 73 20.28 17.06 20.11
CA LEU A 73 18.88 17.35 19.77
C LEU A 73 18.58 17.15 18.29
N LEU A 74 19.49 17.55 17.39
CA LEU A 74 19.37 17.31 15.96
C LEU A 74 19.39 15.81 15.65
N ALA A 75 20.32 15.05 16.22
CA ALA A 75 20.39 13.60 16.05
C ALA A 75 19.10 12.90 16.51
N LEU A 76 18.56 13.26 17.67
CA LEU A 76 17.28 12.74 18.15
C LEU A 76 16.11 13.11 17.23
N THR A 77 16.11 14.32 16.68
CA THR A 77 15.09 14.76 15.72
C THR A 77 15.15 13.94 14.43
N VAL A 78 16.35 13.67 13.90
CA VAL A 78 16.56 12.78 12.74
C VAL A 78 16.02 11.38 13.04
N LEU A 79 16.39 10.79 14.18
CA LEU A 79 15.94 9.46 14.58
C LEU A 79 14.41 9.39 14.76
N GLY A 80 13.79 10.43 15.31
CA GLY A 80 12.34 10.55 15.41
C GLY A 80 11.67 10.56 14.03
N CYS A 81 12.21 11.33 13.09
CA CYS A 81 11.71 11.37 11.72
C CYS A 81 11.86 10.01 11.01
N VAL A 82 13.01 9.35 11.16
CA VAL A 82 13.25 7.99 10.64
C VAL A 82 12.27 6.99 11.25
N ALA A 83 12.02 7.04 12.56
CA ALA A 83 11.07 6.13 13.21
C ALA A 83 9.66 6.27 12.61
N ILE A 84 9.20 7.51 12.37
CA ILE A 84 7.90 7.76 11.73
C ILE A 84 7.90 7.29 10.27
N SER A 85 8.98 7.56 9.53
CA SER A 85 9.16 7.12 8.14
C SER A 85 9.08 5.60 8.03
N ALA A 86 9.97 4.90 8.74
CA ALA A 86 10.07 3.45 8.73
C ALA A 86 8.76 2.79 9.18
N SER A 87 8.09 3.31 10.21
CA SER A 87 6.80 2.80 10.66
C SER A 87 5.73 2.87 9.56
N ASN A 88 5.63 3.99 8.85
CA ASN A 88 4.67 4.13 7.76
C ASN A 88 5.06 3.28 6.53
N ALA A 89 6.35 3.14 6.23
CA ALA A 89 6.82 2.25 5.17
C ALA A 89 6.50 0.78 5.48
N VAL A 90 6.76 0.30 6.70
CA VAL A 90 6.40 -1.04 7.17
C VAL A 90 4.89 -1.25 7.10
N LEU A 91 4.08 -0.29 7.56
CA LEU A 91 2.62 -0.38 7.45
C LEU A 91 2.10 -0.43 6.01
N ALA A 92 2.84 0.14 5.04
CA ALA A 92 2.51 0.01 3.63
C ALA A 92 2.84 -1.40 3.08
N LEU A 93 3.86 -2.06 3.63
CA LEU A 93 4.31 -3.40 3.22
C LEU A 93 3.48 -4.51 3.86
N VAL A 94 3.19 -4.40 5.16
CA VAL A 94 2.44 -5.40 5.91
C VAL A 94 1.02 -5.48 5.34
N THR A 95 0.63 -6.67 4.91
CA THR A 95 -0.76 -6.99 4.58
C THR A 95 -1.60 -6.86 5.84
N VAL A 96 -2.65 -6.05 5.79
CA VAL A 96 -3.54 -5.88 6.94
C VAL A 96 -4.23 -7.21 7.20
N ARG A 97 -3.69 -8.01 8.15
CA ARG A 97 -4.25 -9.31 8.56
C ARG A 97 -5.70 -9.19 9.05
N SER A 98 -6.13 -7.99 9.42
CA SER A 98 -7.49 -7.62 9.86
C SER A 98 -8.19 -6.65 8.89
N TRP A 99 -7.94 -6.78 7.58
CA TRP A 99 -8.48 -5.88 6.56
C TRP A 99 -10.01 -5.77 6.62
N GLU A 100 -10.72 -6.89 6.83
CA GLU A 100 -12.18 -6.91 7.03
C GLU A 100 -12.64 -5.98 8.18
N ARG A 101 -11.89 -5.88 9.28
CA ARG A 101 -12.28 -5.02 10.40
C ARG A 101 -12.15 -3.52 10.10
N HIS A 102 -11.28 -3.15 9.16
CA HIS A 102 -10.98 -1.75 8.85
C HIS A 102 -11.63 -1.26 7.56
N PHE A 103 -11.92 -2.18 6.62
CA PHE A 103 -12.35 -1.84 5.27
C PHE A 103 -13.51 -2.71 4.77
N GLY A 104 -13.97 -3.70 5.56
CA GLY A 104 -15.13 -4.51 5.20
C GLY A 104 -16.39 -3.67 5.23
N GLU A 105 -16.99 -3.46 4.07
CA GLU A 105 -18.40 -3.08 3.99
C GLU A 105 -19.24 -4.34 4.26
N PRO A 106 -20.29 -4.25 5.09
CA PRO A 106 -21.11 -5.42 5.46
C PRO A 106 -21.73 -6.13 4.25
N ASP A 107 -21.91 -5.41 3.13
CA ASP A 107 -22.53 -5.92 1.91
C ASP A 107 -21.53 -6.40 0.85
N THR A 108 -20.21 -6.36 1.11
CA THR A 108 -19.23 -6.84 0.12
C THR A 108 -19.16 -8.37 0.15
N PRO A 109 -19.45 -9.07 -0.97
CA PRO A 109 -19.40 -10.52 -1.00
C PRO A 109 -17.98 -11.02 -0.70
N THR A 110 -17.90 -12.20 -0.07
CA THR A 110 -16.63 -12.89 0.16
C THR A 110 -16.07 -13.37 -1.18
N ALA A 111 -14.76 -13.25 -1.37
CA ALA A 111 -14.09 -13.59 -2.62
C ALA A 111 -13.02 -14.67 -2.36
N PRO A 112 -13.41 -15.87 -1.89
CA PRO A 112 -12.46 -16.91 -1.47
C PRO A 112 -11.56 -17.40 -2.61
N LEU A 113 -12.02 -17.33 -3.88
CA LEU A 113 -11.22 -17.68 -5.05
C LEU A 113 -10.08 -16.68 -5.33
N TYR A 114 -10.22 -15.43 -4.91
CA TYR A 114 -9.28 -14.35 -5.21
C TYR A 114 -8.53 -13.83 -3.97
N CYS A 115 -9.05 -14.09 -2.76
CA CYS A 115 -8.48 -13.61 -1.50
C CYS A 115 -7.93 -14.75 -0.63
N PHE A 116 -6.59 -14.91 -0.62
CA PHE A 116 -5.90 -15.92 0.20
C PHE A 116 -6.19 -15.83 1.70
N ALA A 117 -6.51 -14.63 2.21
CA ALA A 117 -6.80 -14.43 3.64
C ALA A 117 -8.19 -14.96 4.04
N GLU A 118 -9.14 -15.00 3.10
CA GLU A 118 -10.50 -15.51 3.31
C GLU A 118 -10.57 -17.02 3.04
N TYR A 119 -9.73 -17.53 2.13
CA TYR A 119 -9.64 -18.95 1.82
C TYR A 119 -9.41 -19.82 3.08
N GLY A 120 -8.51 -19.39 3.97
CA GLY A 120 -8.23 -20.09 5.23
C GLY A 120 -9.41 -20.16 6.22
N ARG A 121 -10.54 -19.50 5.93
CA ARG A 121 -11.79 -19.59 6.71
C ARG A 121 -12.93 -20.27 5.95
N ALA A 122 -12.82 -20.41 4.63
CA ALA A 122 -13.93 -20.80 3.75
C ALA A 122 -13.80 -22.23 3.18
N GLY A 123 -12.61 -22.85 3.22
CA GLY A 123 -12.42 -24.22 2.72
C GLY A 123 -11.35 -24.96 3.51
N GLU A 124 -11.72 -26.06 4.17
CA GLU A 124 -10.78 -26.92 4.91
C GLU A 124 -10.05 -27.91 3.97
N SER A 125 -10.52 -28.09 2.72
CA SER A 125 -9.98 -29.06 1.78
C SER A 125 -9.74 -28.52 0.37
N PHE A 126 -8.78 -29.13 -0.35
CA PHE A 126 -8.52 -28.84 -1.76
C PHE A 126 -9.72 -29.16 -2.66
N GLU A 127 -10.52 -30.15 -2.30
CA GLU A 127 -11.73 -30.53 -3.05
C GLU A 127 -12.79 -29.42 -3.03
N ASP A 128 -12.94 -28.73 -1.90
CA ASP A 128 -13.83 -27.57 -1.79
C ASP A 128 -13.39 -26.43 -2.71
N PHE A 129 -12.08 -26.18 -2.78
CA PHE A 129 -11.51 -25.21 -3.70
C PHE A 129 -11.75 -25.59 -5.15
N ARG A 130 -11.45 -26.84 -5.53
CA ARG A 130 -11.64 -27.33 -6.89
C ARG A 130 -13.10 -27.16 -7.31
N ARG A 131 -14.03 -27.63 -6.49
CA ARG A 131 -15.47 -27.51 -6.72
C ARG A 131 -15.88 -26.05 -6.91
N MET A 132 -15.44 -25.17 -6.02
CA MET A 132 -15.73 -23.74 -6.10
C MET A 132 -15.15 -23.09 -7.37
N ALA A 133 -13.97 -23.52 -7.82
CA ALA A 133 -13.34 -22.99 -9.02
C ALA A 133 -13.97 -23.51 -10.32
N THR A 134 -14.51 -24.73 -10.34
CA THR A 134 -15.02 -25.36 -11.57
C THR A 134 -16.54 -25.32 -11.71
N GLU A 135 -17.29 -25.26 -10.61
CA GLU A 135 -18.75 -25.37 -10.60
C GLU A 135 -19.47 -24.05 -10.31
N ALA A 136 -18.74 -22.98 -9.94
CA ALA A 136 -19.34 -21.69 -9.67
C ALA A 136 -19.97 -21.07 -10.93
N PRO A 137 -21.21 -20.53 -10.84
CA PRO A 137 -21.82 -19.77 -11.92
C PRO A 137 -20.95 -18.58 -12.33
N SER A 138 -20.83 -18.31 -13.64
CA SER A 138 -19.97 -17.23 -14.16
C SER A 138 -20.35 -15.84 -13.63
N ALA A 139 -21.63 -15.62 -13.29
CA ALA A 139 -22.11 -14.39 -12.65
C ALA A 139 -21.54 -14.22 -11.23
N ASP A 140 -21.57 -15.28 -10.42
CA ASP A 140 -21.02 -15.27 -9.06
C ASP A 140 -19.50 -15.07 -9.07
N VAL A 141 -18.80 -15.67 -10.05
CA VAL A 141 -17.36 -15.47 -10.25
C VAL A 141 -17.05 -14.01 -10.58
N LEU A 142 -17.86 -13.38 -11.45
CA LEU A 142 -17.70 -11.97 -11.80
C LEU A 142 -17.89 -11.07 -10.57
N ASP A 143 -18.92 -11.31 -9.77
CA ASP A 143 -19.19 -10.54 -8.55
C ASP A 143 -18.06 -10.68 -7.51
N GLN A 144 -17.55 -11.89 -7.30
CA GLN A 144 -16.38 -12.13 -6.45
C GLN A 144 -15.13 -11.40 -6.96
N ALA A 145 -14.91 -11.40 -8.27
CA ALA A 145 -13.76 -10.75 -8.89
C ALA A 145 -13.85 -9.21 -8.79
N VAL A 146 -15.05 -8.64 -9.00
CA VAL A 146 -15.32 -7.21 -8.82
C VAL A 146 -15.14 -6.80 -7.36
N ALA A 147 -15.63 -7.61 -6.42
CA ALA A 147 -15.40 -7.39 -5.01
C ALA A 147 -13.89 -7.34 -4.71
N GLU A 148 -13.10 -8.34 -5.10
CA GLU A 148 -11.65 -8.31 -4.86
C GLU A 148 -10.96 -7.11 -5.52
N LEU A 149 -11.39 -6.71 -6.72
CA LEU A 149 -10.86 -5.53 -7.38
C LEU A 149 -11.11 -4.24 -6.56
N TRP A 150 -12.31 -4.07 -6.01
CA TRP A 150 -12.64 -2.97 -5.10
C TRP A 150 -11.72 -2.97 -3.87
N ARG A 151 -11.50 -4.14 -3.27
CA ARG A 151 -10.61 -4.31 -2.10
C ARG A 151 -9.17 -3.95 -2.44
N CYS A 152 -8.66 -4.45 -3.56
CA CYS A 152 -7.34 -4.13 -4.10
C CYS A 152 -7.17 -2.62 -4.29
N GLY A 153 -8.17 -1.94 -4.88
CA GLY A 153 -8.16 -0.49 -5.07
C GLY A 153 -8.07 0.28 -3.75
N ARG A 154 -8.89 -0.07 -2.76
CA ARG A 154 -8.86 0.56 -1.43
C ARG A 154 -7.53 0.33 -0.71
N LEU A 155 -7.02 -0.90 -0.74
CA LEU A 155 -5.74 -1.24 -0.12
C LEU A 155 -4.59 -0.48 -0.78
N HIS A 156 -4.59 -0.35 -2.11
CA HIS A 156 -3.61 0.42 -2.83
C HIS A 156 -3.64 1.90 -2.40
N GLY A 157 -4.82 2.52 -2.33
CA GLY A 157 -4.98 3.90 -1.86
C GLY A 157 -4.49 4.11 -0.42
N TYR A 158 -4.72 3.14 0.48
CA TYR A 158 -4.16 3.17 1.83
C TYR A 158 -2.64 3.12 1.84
N ARG A 159 -2.05 2.11 1.16
CA ARG A 159 -0.59 1.91 1.09
C ARG A 159 0.11 3.11 0.47
N TYR A 160 -0.47 3.68 -0.58
CA TYR A 160 0.09 4.85 -1.25
C TYR A 160 0.10 6.09 -0.34
N ARG A 161 -0.97 6.32 0.44
CA ARG A 161 -0.97 7.40 1.45
C ARG A 161 0.09 7.20 2.52
N ARG A 162 0.23 5.98 3.05
CA ARG A 162 1.27 5.65 4.03
C ARG A 162 2.67 5.86 3.46
N LEU A 163 2.92 5.44 2.23
CA LEU A 163 4.20 5.63 1.57
C LEU A 163 4.52 7.11 1.32
N ARG A 164 3.52 7.94 0.96
CA ARG A 164 3.69 9.39 0.86
C ARG A 164 4.12 10.00 2.19
N VAL A 165 3.45 9.63 3.28
CA VAL A 165 3.82 10.08 4.63
C VAL A 165 5.24 9.64 4.96
N ALA A 166 5.60 8.38 4.71
CA ALA A 166 6.94 7.87 4.95
C ALA A 166 8.00 8.69 4.21
N MET A 167 7.79 8.95 2.91
CA MET A 167 8.73 9.72 2.09
C MET A 167 8.89 11.18 2.54
N LEU A 168 7.82 11.82 3.02
CA LEU A 168 7.90 13.18 3.58
C LEU A 168 8.74 13.22 4.86
N TRP A 169 8.57 12.25 5.75
CA TRP A 169 9.36 12.16 6.99
C TRP A 169 10.81 11.77 6.72
N LEU A 170 11.08 10.92 5.74
CA LEU A 170 12.43 10.62 5.26
C LEU A 170 13.11 11.89 4.71
N LEU A 171 12.41 12.70 3.92
CA LEU A 171 12.95 13.97 3.41
C LEU A 171 13.28 14.92 4.56
N ALA A 172 12.41 15.04 5.56
CA ALA A 172 12.68 15.83 6.75
C ALA A 172 13.92 15.30 7.51
N ALA A 173 14.05 13.98 7.69
CA ALA A 173 15.20 13.36 8.32
C ALA A 173 16.51 13.68 7.60
N LEU A 174 16.50 13.63 6.26
CA LEU A 174 17.66 14.00 5.43
C LEU A 174 18.05 15.46 5.60
N VAL A 175 17.08 16.38 5.62
CA VAL A 175 17.35 17.81 5.85
C VAL A 175 17.99 18.02 7.23
N PHE A 176 17.43 17.44 8.28
CA PHE A 176 18.01 17.55 9.63
C PHE A 176 19.39 16.90 9.73
N LEU A 177 19.63 15.77 9.05
CA LEU A 177 20.93 15.12 9.02
C LEU A 177 21.98 16.01 8.35
N LEU A 178 21.65 16.66 7.24
CA LEU A 178 22.56 17.60 6.56
C LEU A 178 22.89 18.80 7.44
N VAL A 179 21.90 19.35 8.16
CA VAL A 179 22.12 20.44 9.13
C VAL A 179 23.04 19.96 10.26
N ALA A 180 22.80 18.77 10.81
CA ALA A 180 23.64 18.19 11.86
C ALA A 180 25.10 17.98 11.39
N ALA A 181 25.29 17.45 10.18
CA ALA A 181 26.61 17.28 9.59
C ALA A 181 27.34 18.62 9.39
N ALA A 182 26.63 19.66 8.93
CA ALA A 182 27.21 21.00 8.81
C ALA A 182 27.63 21.58 10.16
N CYS A 183 26.81 21.43 11.21
CA CYS A 183 27.16 21.87 12.57
C CYS A 183 28.39 21.13 13.10
N ALA A 184 28.44 19.80 12.93
CA ALA A 184 29.57 18.99 13.37
C ALA A 184 30.87 19.33 12.62
N GLY A 185 30.81 19.66 11.32
CA GLY A 185 31.99 20.06 10.56
C GLY A 185 32.50 21.49 10.84
N LEU A 186 31.68 22.34 11.47
CA LEU A 186 32.05 23.69 11.89
C LEU A 186 32.58 23.76 13.33
N SER A 187 32.46 22.66 14.10
CA SER A 187 32.85 22.57 15.52
C SER A 187 34.24 21.95 15.67
#